data_AF-C7YMZ3-F1
#
_entry.id   AF-C7YMZ3-F1
#
_cell.length_a   1.000
_cell.length_b   1.000
_cell.length_c   1.000
_cell.angle_alpha   90.00
_cell.angle_beta   90.00
_cell.angle_gamma   90.00
#
_symmetry.space_group_name_H-M   'P 1'
#
loop_
_entity.id
_entity.type
_entity.pdbx_description
1 polymer ?
#
loop_
_entity_poly.entity_id
_entity_poly.type
_entity_poly.pdbx_seq_one_letter_code
_entity_poly.pdbx_strand_id
1 'polypeptide(L)'
;MATDPLRLDEEEYRVVYENGYKTWSALMEEASDDPGLPPASLQVEHLFPEHPYFPVGLELDDSGLLTASSTWVPGTGSCDLSSFEQPFQILPYVATPTRLFMSTKAPVPPSAWFQQYDNHLTVLVLAWAYALSARWADIIPQASPLEYTDSQAEWVASQSYDKRTRPRINTSTSATPEEPIWGRDLRQFDRLLTLSCNAHGVKSILGSIFYEPGILCNASGPWLQGTLAVLQSRKAGDLDILARMFSLRSPHLSFLWLGAIIAGLHRGFLKSLGGLLGLNRIDLHEAAWTGTVLSFVQNPVPQQQERATSISRQDEFTLAFLTQGISRYGFPPIYPYPPPGSTTIDDLDLDVRLHTACPGGHGLKFSKITWIRPRPTSSSMTTVIPVDYTQLDPDRDISEISTRNIFMWMREMDGFPINEREIYQHEWFGDDDSDDDERNRPEGDVGSSMGCNLAVTVGGWVSGVMVARCNSL
;
A
#
# COMPACT_ATOMS: atom_id res chain seq x y z
N MET A 1 -41.13 11.28 11.74
CA MET A 1 -39.86 10.60 12.11
C MET A 1 -38.74 11.43 11.50
N ALA A 2 -37.68 11.73 12.25
CA ALA A 2 -36.52 12.38 11.65
C ALA A 2 -35.81 11.37 10.73
N THR A 3 -35.45 11.80 9.53
CA THR A 3 -34.51 11.06 8.68
C THR A 3 -33.17 10.98 9.38
N ASP A 4 -32.56 9.79 9.39
CA ASP A 4 -31.21 9.59 9.93
C ASP A 4 -30.21 10.32 9.01
N PRO A 5 -29.52 11.38 9.48
CA PRO A 5 -28.67 12.22 8.62
C PRO A 5 -27.40 11.52 8.15
N LEU A 6 -27.10 10.31 8.65
CA LEU A 6 -25.98 9.49 8.19
C LEU A 6 -26.43 8.43 7.17
N ARG A 7 -27.71 8.04 7.17
CA ARG A 7 -28.22 6.97 6.30
C ARG A 7 -28.84 7.56 5.03
N LEU A 8 -28.21 7.27 3.90
CA LEU A 8 -28.76 7.56 2.57
C LEU A 8 -30.17 6.96 2.41
N ASP A 9 -31.02 7.66 1.68
CA ASP A 9 -32.26 7.06 1.20
C ASP A 9 -32.02 6.07 0.04
N GLU A 10 -33.07 5.36 -0.38
CA GLU A 10 -32.97 4.32 -1.41
C GLU A 10 -32.59 4.88 -2.80
N GLU A 11 -33.00 6.12 -3.10
CA GLU A 11 -32.71 6.78 -4.37
C GLU A 11 -31.26 7.30 -4.39
N GLU A 12 -30.82 7.96 -3.31
CA GLU A 12 -29.43 8.38 -3.11
C GLU A 12 -28.46 7.18 -3.18
N TYR A 13 -28.80 6.08 -2.51
CA TYR A 13 -28.03 4.84 -2.54
C TYR A 13 -27.91 4.28 -3.96
N ARG A 14 -29.03 4.24 -4.71
CA ARG A 14 -29.06 3.77 -6.10
C ARG A 14 -28.23 4.66 -7.01
N VAL A 15 -28.33 5.99 -6.89
CA VAL A 15 -27.56 6.95 -7.69
C VAL A 15 -26.06 6.77 -7.47
N VAL A 16 -25.61 6.62 -6.22
CA VAL A 16 -24.18 6.43 -5.91
C VAL A 16 -23.67 5.06 -6.39
N TYR A 17 -24.48 4.01 -6.27
CA TYR A 17 -24.17 2.69 -6.83
C TYR A 17 -24.05 2.73 -8.35
N GLU A 18 -25.02 3.36 -9.04
CA GLU A 18 -25.01 3.52 -10.49
C GLU A 18 -23.80 4.34 -10.96
N ASN A 19 -23.36 5.35 -10.20
CA ASN A 19 -22.16 6.12 -10.52
C ASN A 19 -20.91 5.24 -10.50
N GLY A 20 -20.72 4.44 -9.44
CA GLY A 20 -19.63 3.47 -9.35
C GLY A 20 -19.66 2.46 -10.50
N TYR A 21 -20.82 1.89 -10.79
CA TYR A 21 -20.98 0.94 -11.88
C TYR A 21 -20.66 1.56 -13.25
N LYS A 22 -21.19 2.75 -13.55
CA LYS A 22 -20.99 3.43 -14.84
C LYS A 22 -19.53 3.82 -15.06
N THR A 23 -18.86 4.39 -14.05
CA THR A 23 -17.43 4.76 -14.13
C THR A 23 -16.56 3.55 -14.45
N TRP A 24 -16.75 2.43 -13.75
CA TRP A 24 -15.95 1.23 -13.97
C TRP A 24 -16.35 0.47 -15.25
N SER A 25 -17.61 0.53 -15.68
CA SER A 25 -18.04 -0.05 -16.95
C SER A 25 -17.43 0.69 -18.14
N ALA A 26 -17.34 2.03 -18.09
CA ALA A 26 -16.68 2.82 -19.14
C ALA A 26 -15.19 2.45 -19.28
N LEU A 27 -14.47 2.35 -18.16
CA LEU A 27 -13.08 1.87 -18.13
C LEU A 27 -12.93 0.46 -18.70
N MET A 28 -13.90 -0.43 -18.44
CA MET A 28 -13.91 -1.80 -18.96
C MET A 28 -14.19 -1.85 -20.47
N GLU A 29 -15.04 -0.97 -20.98
CA GLU A 29 -15.31 -0.82 -22.42
C GLU A 29 -14.07 -0.30 -23.15
N GLU A 30 -13.47 0.79 -22.70
CA GLU A 30 -12.22 1.34 -23.26
C GLU A 30 -11.07 0.31 -23.19
N ALA A 31 -10.93 -0.41 -22.06
CA ALA A 31 -9.97 -1.50 -21.90
C ALA A 31 -10.28 -2.77 -22.73
N SER A 32 -11.47 -2.88 -23.32
CA SER A 32 -11.83 -3.96 -24.25
C SER A 32 -11.47 -3.60 -25.69
N ASP A 33 -11.44 -2.31 -26.04
CA ASP A 33 -11.24 -1.83 -27.41
C ASP A 33 -9.76 -1.75 -27.82
N ASP A 34 -8.85 -1.41 -26.89
CA ASP A 34 -7.39 -1.45 -27.13
C ASP A 34 -6.75 -2.71 -26.53
N PRO A 35 -6.18 -3.64 -27.33
CA PRO A 35 -5.45 -4.81 -26.81
C PRO A 35 -4.02 -4.48 -26.34
N GLY A 36 -3.52 -3.27 -26.58
CA GLY A 36 -2.16 -2.84 -26.29
C GLY A 36 -1.75 -2.93 -24.82
N LEU A 37 -0.44 -2.93 -24.59
CA LEU A 37 0.13 -2.68 -23.27
C LEU A 37 0.07 -1.16 -23.01
N PRO A 38 -0.51 -0.68 -21.89
CA PRO A 38 -0.54 0.74 -21.56
C PRO A 38 0.87 1.35 -21.63
N PRO A 39 1.14 2.36 -22.47
CA PRO A 39 2.51 2.87 -22.64
C PRO A 39 3.17 3.35 -21.34
N ALA A 40 2.36 3.87 -20.40
CA ALA A 40 2.80 4.29 -19.07
C ALA A 40 3.31 3.12 -18.18
N SER A 41 3.02 1.86 -18.51
CA SER A 41 3.58 0.69 -17.81
C SER A 41 5.10 0.55 -17.97
N LEU A 42 5.68 1.14 -19.02
CA LEU A 42 7.11 1.00 -19.37
C LEU A 42 7.92 2.30 -19.18
N GLN A 43 7.26 3.43 -18.94
CA GLN A 43 7.88 4.75 -18.84
C GLN A 43 8.26 5.07 -17.38
N VAL A 44 9.19 4.31 -16.80
CA VAL A 44 9.57 4.43 -15.38
C VAL A 44 10.75 5.37 -15.12
N GLU A 45 11.40 5.88 -16.17
CA GLU A 45 12.60 6.73 -16.11
C GLU A 45 12.38 8.10 -15.46
N HIS A 46 11.12 8.58 -15.40
CA HIS A 46 10.77 9.93 -14.93
C HIS A 46 9.61 9.95 -13.92
N LEU A 47 9.17 8.78 -13.43
CA LEU A 47 8.09 8.69 -12.45
C LEU A 47 8.54 9.14 -11.06
N PHE A 48 7.64 9.84 -10.37
CA PHE A 48 7.81 10.26 -8.97
C PHE A 48 9.11 11.05 -8.70
N PRO A 49 9.37 12.17 -9.40
CA PRO A 49 10.61 12.94 -9.23
C PRO A 49 10.80 13.48 -7.80
N GLU A 50 9.72 13.70 -7.07
CA GLU A 50 9.69 14.14 -5.66
C GLU A 50 9.84 13.00 -4.65
N HIS A 51 9.80 11.73 -5.09
CA HIS A 51 10.00 10.60 -4.20
C HIS A 51 11.44 10.61 -3.67
N PRO A 52 11.64 10.35 -2.36
CA PRO A 52 12.96 10.34 -1.76
C PRO A 52 13.78 9.14 -2.22
N TYR A 53 15.08 9.21 -1.96
CA TYR A 53 16.00 8.10 -2.07
C TYR A 53 16.84 7.99 -0.79
N PHE A 54 17.38 6.81 -0.53
CA PHE A 54 18.26 6.60 0.63
C PHE A 54 19.64 7.26 0.42
N PRO A 55 20.16 8.01 1.40
CA PRO A 55 21.54 8.46 1.38
C PRO A 55 22.49 7.28 1.63
N VAL A 56 23.66 7.29 0.99
CA VAL A 56 24.72 6.28 1.23
C VAL A 56 25.22 6.40 2.67
N GLY A 57 25.42 5.27 3.35
CA GLY A 57 25.83 5.25 4.76
C GLY A 57 24.67 5.56 5.71
N LEU A 58 23.49 5.05 5.37
CA LEU A 58 22.29 5.06 6.21
C LEU A 58 22.37 3.88 7.19
N GLU A 59 22.09 4.15 8.46
CA GLU A 59 22.19 3.19 9.55
C GLU A 59 20.78 2.85 10.06
N LEU A 60 20.53 1.56 10.27
CA LEU A 60 19.31 1.07 10.94
C LEU A 60 19.47 1.29 12.44
N ASP A 61 18.38 1.58 13.14
CA ASP A 61 18.37 1.61 14.61
C ASP A 61 18.40 0.19 15.21
N ASP A 62 18.48 0.11 16.55
CA ASP A 62 18.57 -1.15 17.28
C ASP A 62 17.37 -2.10 17.04
N SER A 63 16.26 -1.60 16.48
CA SER A 63 15.07 -2.38 16.10
C SER A 63 15.04 -2.79 14.61
N GLY A 64 16.03 -2.35 13.83
CA GLY A 64 16.10 -2.56 12.39
C GLY A 64 15.29 -1.55 11.56
N LEU A 65 14.74 -0.50 12.17
CA LEU A 65 13.96 0.50 11.45
C LEU A 65 14.85 1.58 10.83
N LEU A 66 14.39 2.12 9.70
CA LEU A 66 14.86 3.41 9.19
C LEU A 66 13.92 4.50 9.67
N THR A 67 14.46 5.42 10.46
CA THR A 67 13.72 6.56 11.00
C THR A 67 14.09 7.85 10.25
N ALA A 68 13.10 8.67 9.96
CA ALA A 68 13.24 9.98 9.37
C ALA A 68 12.27 10.99 9.98
N SER A 69 12.48 12.27 9.68
CA SER A 69 11.56 13.36 9.97
C SER A 69 11.20 14.07 8.66
N SER A 70 9.90 14.24 8.43
CA SER A 70 9.32 14.81 7.21
C SER A 70 8.66 16.15 7.52
N THR A 71 9.00 17.17 6.75
CA THR A 71 8.51 18.53 6.96
C THR A 71 7.34 18.81 6.05
N TRP A 72 6.25 19.31 6.63
CA TRP A 72 5.01 19.63 5.95
C TRP A 72 4.69 21.12 6.11
N VAL A 73 4.16 21.73 5.06
CA VAL A 73 3.77 23.14 5.01
C VAL A 73 2.25 23.23 4.85
N PRO A 74 1.51 23.75 5.84
CA PRO A 74 0.04 23.70 5.88
C PRO A 74 -0.69 24.79 5.09
N GLY A 75 0.01 25.64 4.32
CA GLY A 75 -0.64 26.68 3.54
C GLY A 75 0.24 27.41 2.52
N THR A 76 -0.38 28.33 1.79
CA THR A 76 0.23 29.20 0.80
C THR A 76 -0.22 30.65 0.99
N GLY A 77 0.71 31.59 0.84
CA GLY A 77 0.44 33.02 1.03
C GLY A 77 0.72 33.52 2.45
N SER A 78 -0.12 34.42 2.96
CA SER A 78 0.09 35.16 4.21
C SER A 78 -0.53 34.49 5.45
N CYS A 79 -0.58 33.16 5.48
CA CYS A 79 -1.04 32.41 6.66
C CYS A 79 0.10 32.30 7.69
N ASP A 80 -0.25 32.32 8.97
CA ASP A 80 0.66 32.22 10.12
C ASP A 80 0.86 30.77 10.62
N LEU A 81 0.18 29.79 10.02
CA LEU A 81 0.46 28.37 10.29
C LEU A 81 1.91 28.01 9.96
N SER A 82 2.63 27.56 10.99
CA SER A 82 4.00 27.10 10.88
C SER A 82 4.08 25.72 10.21
N SER A 83 5.19 25.45 9.53
CA SER A 83 5.50 24.10 9.09
C SER A 83 5.64 23.15 10.27
N PHE A 84 5.12 21.93 10.16
CA PHE A 84 5.27 20.89 11.17
C PHE A 84 6.17 19.76 10.68
N GLU A 85 6.79 19.04 11.62
CA GLU A 85 7.57 17.83 11.35
C GLU A 85 6.73 16.61 11.74
N GLN A 86 6.69 15.60 10.87
CA GLN A 86 6.07 14.30 11.13
C GLN A 86 7.16 13.22 11.13
N PRO A 87 7.20 12.31 12.13
CA PRO A 87 8.04 11.11 12.04
C PRO A 87 7.69 10.28 10.80
N PHE A 88 8.65 9.49 10.34
CA PHE A 88 8.43 8.49 9.30
C PHE A 88 9.34 7.32 9.59
N GLN A 89 8.76 6.12 9.69
CA GLN A 89 9.49 4.89 9.95
C GLN A 89 9.12 3.82 8.95
N ILE A 90 10.12 3.12 8.41
CA ILE A 90 9.94 1.95 7.54
C ILE A 90 10.86 0.82 7.98
N LEU A 91 10.39 -0.41 7.79
CA LEU A 91 11.20 -1.62 7.89
C LEU A 91 11.64 -2.02 6.48
N PRO A 92 12.90 -1.77 6.09
CA PRO A 92 13.31 -1.89 4.69
C PRO A 92 13.76 -3.31 4.30
N TYR A 93 13.66 -4.28 5.21
CA TYR A 93 14.05 -5.67 5.00
C TYR A 93 12.93 -6.64 5.36
N VAL A 94 13.02 -7.86 4.82
CA VAL A 94 12.16 -8.98 5.22
C VAL A 94 12.92 -9.88 6.20
N ALA A 95 12.27 -10.28 7.30
CA ALA A 95 12.88 -11.10 8.34
C ALA A 95 13.30 -12.51 7.88
N THR A 96 12.79 -12.98 6.74
CA THR A 96 13.12 -14.28 6.14
C THR A 96 13.46 -14.14 4.65
N PRO A 97 14.44 -14.89 4.12
CA PRO A 97 14.76 -14.89 2.69
C PRO A 97 13.57 -15.26 1.82
N THR A 98 13.28 -14.42 0.83
CA THR A 98 12.16 -14.65 -0.11
C THR A 98 12.50 -15.78 -1.07
N ARG A 99 11.83 -16.92 -0.93
CA ARG A 99 12.01 -18.07 -1.82
C ARG A 99 11.15 -17.92 -3.08
N LEU A 100 11.80 -17.65 -4.21
CA LEU A 100 11.14 -17.60 -5.51
C LEU A 100 11.10 -19.01 -6.14
N PHE A 101 9.89 -19.50 -6.44
CA PHE A 101 9.68 -20.78 -7.10
C PHE A 101 9.32 -20.56 -8.58
N MET A 102 10.22 -20.96 -9.48
CA MET A 102 9.93 -20.98 -10.91
C MET A 102 9.07 -22.20 -11.25
N SER A 103 7.88 -21.97 -11.79
CA SER A 103 6.97 -23.04 -12.21
C SER A 103 6.50 -22.80 -13.63
N THR A 104 6.62 -23.83 -14.48
CA THR A 104 6.10 -23.85 -15.86
C THR A 104 4.57 -23.98 -15.91
N LYS A 105 3.89 -23.97 -14.77
CA LYS A 105 2.42 -24.11 -14.61
C LYS A 105 1.82 -23.01 -13.71
N ALA A 106 2.56 -21.93 -13.46
CA ALA A 106 2.10 -20.78 -12.68
C ALA A 106 0.97 -20.01 -13.41
N PRO A 107 0.28 -19.04 -12.76
CA PRO A 107 -0.72 -18.22 -13.44
C PRO A 107 -0.16 -17.59 -14.70
N VAL A 108 -0.87 -17.74 -15.82
CA VAL A 108 -0.48 -17.12 -17.08
C VAL A 108 -0.46 -15.60 -16.85
N PRO A 109 0.65 -14.89 -17.16
CA PRO A 109 0.67 -13.43 -17.13
C PRO A 109 -0.34 -12.87 -18.16
N PRO A 110 -0.62 -11.55 -18.15
CA PRO A 110 -1.43 -10.91 -19.19
C PRO A 110 -1.02 -11.39 -20.59
N SER A 111 -1.94 -12.12 -21.21
CA SER A 111 -1.72 -13.04 -22.31
C SER A 111 -1.57 -12.34 -23.66
N ALA A 112 -2.10 -11.12 -23.78
CA ALA A 112 -1.91 -10.26 -24.95
C ALA A 112 -0.51 -9.60 -24.96
N TRP A 113 0.13 -9.46 -23.79
CA TRP A 113 1.39 -8.73 -23.65
C TRP A 113 2.61 -9.64 -23.54
N PHE A 114 2.49 -10.73 -22.80
CA PHE A 114 3.58 -11.67 -22.56
C PHE A 114 3.27 -12.99 -23.27
N GLN A 115 3.95 -13.21 -24.41
CA GLN A 115 3.80 -14.45 -25.18
C GLN A 115 4.14 -15.66 -24.30
N GLN A 116 3.26 -16.65 -24.28
CA GLN A 116 3.31 -17.79 -23.35
C GLN A 116 4.56 -18.69 -23.47
N TYR A 117 5.41 -18.49 -24.49
CA TYR A 117 6.49 -19.38 -24.85
C TYR A 117 7.85 -19.01 -24.22
N ASP A 118 8.04 -17.78 -23.75
CA ASP A 118 9.33 -17.30 -23.26
C ASP A 118 9.30 -16.86 -21.79
N ASN A 119 10.25 -17.36 -20.99
CA ASN A 119 10.43 -17.03 -19.57
C ASN A 119 10.96 -15.60 -19.33
N HIS A 120 10.80 -14.66 -20.27
CA HIS A 120 11.35 -13.30 -20.19
C HIS A 120 10.90 -12.55 -18.95
N LEU A 121 9.63 -12.70 -18.54
CA LEU A 121 9.10 -12.07 -17.34
C LEU A 121 9.77 -12.60 -16.06
N THR A 122 10.04 -13.90 -15.98
CA THR A 122 10.79 -14.52 -14.88
C THR A 122 12.22 -13.99 -14.83
N VAL A 123 12.89 -13.87 -15.98
CA VAL A 123 14.24 -13.28 -16.08
C VAL A 123 14.23 -11.82 -15.64
N LEU A 124 13.24 -11.03 -16.07
CA LEU A 124 13.09 -9.62 -15.69
C LEU A 124 12.89 -9.44 -14.18
N VAL A 125 12.00 -10.23 -13.58
CA VAL A 125 11.76 -10.22 -12.12
C VAL A 125 13.02 -10.59 -11.35
N LEU A 126 13.75 -11.63 -11.77
CA LEU A 126 15.00 -12.04 -11.13
C LEU A 126 16.11 -10.98 -11.27
N ALA A 127 16.22 -10.34 -12.45
CA ALA A 127 17.20 -9.29 -12.70
C ALA A 127 16.93 -8.04 -11.83
N TRP A 128 15.67 -7.61 -11.71
CA TRP A 128 15.29 -6.51 -10.83
C TRP A 128 15.46 -6.84 -9.35
N ALA A 129 15.08 -8.04 -8.91
CA ALA A 129 15.28 -8.48 -7.53
C ALA A 129 16.77 -8.48 -7.15
N TYR A 130 17.64 -8.98 -8.05
CA TYR A 130 19.08 -8.90 -7.87
C TYR A 130 19.58 -7.45 -7.84
N ALA A 131 19.18 -6.61 -8.79
CA ALA A 131 19.68 -5.23 -8.90
C ALA A 131 19.32 -4.41 -7.66
N LEU A 132 18.06 -4.45 -7.21
CA LEU A 132 17.61 -3.74 -6.01
C LEU A 132 18.30 -4.27 -4.76
N SER A 133 18.48 -5.60 -4.63
CA SER A 133 19.19 -6.20 -3.47
C SER A 133 20.68 -5.85 -3.45
N ALA A 134 21.34 -5.79 -4.61
CA ALA A 134 22.73 -5.35 -4.72
C ALA A 134 22.86 -3.89 -4.26
N ARG A 135 21.97 -3.03 -4.76
CA ARG A 135 21.98 -1.60 -4.42
C ARG A 135 21.66 -1.33 -2.95
N TRP A 136 20.77 -2.13 -2.37
CA TRP A 136 20.50 -2.11 -0.94
C TRP A 136 21.76 -2.41 -0.11
N ALA A 137 22.49 -3.47 -0.46
CA ALA A 137 23.75 -3.83 0.19
C ALA A 137 24.85 -2.76 0.01
N ASP A 138 24.89 -2.07 -1.12
CA ASP A 138 25.84 -0.95 -1.36
C ASP A 138 25.52 0.30 -0.51
N ILE A 139 24.25 0.55 -0.20
CA ILE A 139 23.79 1.77 0.50
C ILE A 139 23.87 1.62 2.03
N ILE A 140 23.61 0.42 2.56
CA ILE A 140 23.42 0.13 3.98
C ILE A 140 24.63 -0.61 4.55
N PRO A 141 25.50 0.03 5.36
CA PRO A 141 26.75 -0.58 5.83
C PRO A 141 26.56 -1.80 6.74
N GLN A 142 25.37 -1.95 7.33
CA GLN A 142 25.00 -3.08 8.19
C GLN A 142 24.45 -4.28 7.42
N ALA A 143 24.14 -4.13 6.12
CA ALA A 143 23.59 -5.21 5.32
C ALA A 143 24.66 -6.28 5.04
N SER A 144 24.26 -7.55 5.09
CA SER A 144 25.13 -8.63 4.62
C SER A 144 25.48 -8.42 3.14
N PRO A 145 26.75 -8.61 2.74
CA PRO A 145 27.12 -8.53 1.33
C PRO A 145 26.43 -9.64 0.54
N LEU A 146 26.28 -9.44 -0.77
CA LEU A 146 25.80 -10.48 -1.69
C LEU A 146 26.76 -11.68 -1.69
N GLU A 147 26.29 -12.80 -1.14
CA GLU A 147 26.99 -14.08 -1.19
C GLU A 147 26.59 -14.87 -2.45
N TYR A 148 27.57 -15.19 -3.28
CA TYR A 148 27.39 -16.04 -4.46
C TYR A 148 27.77 -17.47 -4.10
N THR A 149 26.78 -18.38 -4.13
CA THR A 149 27.02 -19.81 -3.89
C THR A 149 27.65 -20.50 -5.11
N ASP A 150 28.36 -21.60 -4.91
CA ASP A 150 28.83 -22.49 -5.98
C ASP A 150 27.70 -23.17 -6.79
N SER A 151 26.43 -22.99 -6.39
CA SER A 151 25.26 -23.50 -7.12
C SER A 151 25.08 -22.75 -8.45
N GLN A 152 25.42 -23.40 -9.54
CA GLN A 152 25.19 -22.90 -10.90
C GLN A 152 23.91 -23.53 -11.47
N ALA A 153 23.13 -22.73 -12.20
CA ALA A 153 22.01 -23.26 -12.97
C ALA A 153 22.54 -24.23 -14.05
N GLU A 154 21.96 -25.43 -14.11
CA GLU A 154 22.39 -26.46 -15.06
C GLU A 154 22.11 -26.00 -16.49
N TRP A 155 23.17 -25.54 -17.20
CA TRP A 155 23.04 -25.06 -18.57
C TRP A 155 22.87 -26.25 -19.53
N VAL A 156 21.63 -26.68 -19.70
CA VAL A 156 21.28 -27.66 -20.72
C VAL A 156 21.46 -27.02 -22.10
N ALA A 157 22.58 -27.34 -22.74
CA ALA A 157 22.84 -27.01 -24.13
C ALA A 157 21.80 -27.69 -25.03
N SER A 158 20.68 -27.01 -25.30
CA SER A 158 19.59 -27.61 -26.07
C SER A 158 20.07 -27.95 -27.47
N GLN A 159 20.15 -29.26 -27.74
CA GLN A 159 20.45 -29.76 -29.06
C GLN A 159 19.32 -29.29 -30.00
N SER A 160 19.72 -28.69 -31.13
CA SER A 160 18.83 -28.04 -32.10
C SER A 160 17.98 -26.86 -31.58
N TYR A 161 18.63 -25.78 -31.13
CA TYR A 161 18.09 -24.44 -31.47
C TYR A 161 18.08 -24.30 -33.00
N ASP A 162 16.92 -24.40 -33.64
CA ASP A 162 16.80 -24.17 -35.08
C ASP A 162 17.12 -22.69 -35.35
N LYS A 163 18.23 -22.45 -36.07
CA LYS A 163 18.72 -21.09 -36.36
C LYS A 163 17.73 -20.27 -37.21
N ARG A 164 16.68 -20.89 -37.75
CA ARG A 164 15.63 -20.26 -38.56
C ARG A 164 14.59 -19.49 -37.75
N THR A 165 14.40 -19.81 -36.46
CA THR A 165 13.46 -19.13 -35.55
C THR A 165 14.14 -18.25 -34.52
N ARG A 166 15.31 -17.67 -34.85
CA ARG A 166 15.74 -16.45 -34.15
C ARG A 166 14.65 -15.39 -34.34
N PRO A 167 14.15 -14.74 -33.29
CA PRO A 167 13.52 -13.44 -33.44
C PRO A 167 14.51 -12.57 -34.23
N ARG A 168 14.08 -12.02 -35.36
CA ARG A 168 14.82 -10.92 -35.98
C ARG A 168 14.71 -9.73 -35.06
N ILE A 169 15.64 -9.64 -34.11
CA ILE A 169 16.04 -8.34 -33.58
C ILE A 169 16.55 -7.59 -34.79
N ASN A 170 15.70 -6.71 -35.33
CA ASN A 170 16.06 -5.84 -36.42
C ASN A 170 17.04 -4.80 -35.86
N THR A 171 18.32 -5.15 -35.80
CA THR A 171 19.44 -4.20 -35.65
C THR A 171 19.62 -3.40 -36.95
N SER A 172 18.52 -2.86 -37.47
CA SER A 172 18.43 -2.02 -38.67
C SER A 172 18.24 -0.54 -38.28
N THR A 173 18.98 -0.12 -37.27
CA THR A 173 19.30 1.28 -36.98
C THR A 173 20.66 1.30 -36.31
N SER A 174 21.46 2.32 -36.63
CA SER A 174 22.69 2.65 -35.91
C SER A 174 22.36 3.30 -34.56
N ALA A 175 21.60 2.59 -33.73
CA ALA A 175 21.22 3.03 -32.42
C ALA A 175 22.47 3.06 -31.53
N THR A 176 22.68 4.20 -30.87
CA THR A 176 23.46 4.29 -29.63
C THR A 176 22.95 3.24 -28.63
N PRO A 177 23.74 2.84 -27.61
CA PRO A 177 23.25 1.96 -26.56
C PRO A 177 21.90 2.47 -26.05
N GLU A 178 20.85 1.65 -26.18
CA GLU A 178 19.54 2.00 -25.66
C GLU A 178 19.70 2.27 -24.16
N GLU A 179 19.16 3.39 -23.70
CA GLU A 179 19.35 3.80 -22.31
C GLU A 179 18.64 2.80 -21.39
N PRO A 180 19.11 2.59 -20.15
CA PRO A 180 18.40 1.75 -19.21
C PRO A 180 16.96 2.23 -19.05
N ILE A 181 16.01 1.32 -18.78
CA ILE A 181 14.60 1.66 -18.63
C ILE A 181 14.30 2.58 -17.42
N TRP A 182 15.27 2.78 -16.53
CA TRP A 182 15.27 3.76 -15.44
C TRP A 182 16.05 5.05 -15.78
N GLY A 183 16.47 5.24 -17.03
CA GLY A 183 17.27 6.36 -17.51
C GLY A 183 18.73 6.33 -17.08
N ARG A 184 19.43 7.44 -17.32
CA ARG A 184 20.83 7.65 -16.88
C ARG A 184 20.97 8.13 -15.43
N ASP A 185 19.87 8.50 -14.77
CA ASP A 185 19.89 9.00 -13.40
C ASP A 185 19.78 7.84 -12.41
N LEU A 186 20.89 7.51 -11.74
CA LEU A 186 20.91 6.51 -10.67
C LEU A 186 19.93 6.83 -9.53
N ARG A 187 19.55 8.11 -9.35
CA ARG A 187 18.52 8.47 -8.35
C ARG A 187 17.16 7.89 -8.68
N GLN A 188 16.82 7.68 -9.95
CA GLN A 188 15.55 7.06 -10.29
C GLN A 188 15.50 5.60 -9.83
N PHE A 189 16.62 4.90 -9.97
CA PHE A 189 16.79 3.56 -9.44
C PHE A 189 16.78 3.53 -7.90
N ASP A 190 17.44 4.51 -7.25
CA ASP A 190 17.43 4.63 -5.78
C ASP A 190 16.04 5.02 -5.23
N ARG A 191 15.22 5.79 -5.97
CA ARG A 191 13.81 6.05 -5.66
C ARG A 191 12.98 4.78 -5.72
N LEU A 192 13.12 3.98 -6.78
CA LEU A 192 12.42 2.69 -6.93
C LEU A 192 12.80 1.73 -5.80
N LEU A 193 14.05 1.75 -5.33
CA LEU A 193 14.48 1.03 -4.13
C LEU A 193 13.75 1.53 -2.88
N THR A 194 13.76 2.85 -2.59
CA THR A 194 13.05 3.40 -1.42
C THR A 194 11.54 3.13 -1.47
N LEU A 195 10.92 3.22 -2.65
CA LEU A 195 9.50 2.88 -2.88
C LEU A 195 9.23 1.40 -2.53
N SER A 196 10.12 0.49 -2.95
CA SER A 196 9.99 -0.94 -2.64
C SER A 196 10.09 -1.25 -1.14
N CYS A 197 10.72 -0.38 -0.35
CA CYS A 197 10.79 -0.50 1.11
C CYS A 197 9.55 0.03 1.85
N ASN A 198 8.64 0.78 1.19
CA ASN A 198 7.36 1.20 1.78
C ASN A 198 6.17 0.40 1.24
N ALA A 199 6.08 -0.88 1.62
CA ALA A 199 5.01 -1.77 1.16
C ALA A 199 3.59 -1.29 1.54
N HIS A 200 3.44 -0.55 2.64
CA HIS A 200 2.15 0.03 3.06
C HIS A 200 1.77 1.25 2.22
N GLY A 201 2.73 2.14 1.94
CA GLY A 201 2.54 3.23 0.98
C GLY A 201 2.20 2.71 -0.41
N VAL A 202 2.94 1.73 -0.94
CA VAL A 202 2.65 1.12 -2.25
C VAL A 202 1.22 0.56 -2.31
N LYS A 203 0.77 -0.12 -1.25
CA LYS A 203 -0.61 -0.62 -1.12
C LYS A 203 -1.63 0.53 -1.09
N SER A 204 -1.32 1.61 -0.38
CA SER A 204 -2.14 2.81 -0.25
C SER A 204 -2.33 3.54 -1.59
N ILE A 205 -1.24 3.80 -2.32
CA ILE A 205 -1.31 4.44 -3.65
C ILE A 205 -1.97 3.54 -4.69
N LEU A 206 -1.79 2.21 -4.63
CA LEU A 206 -2.55 1.30 -5.48
C LEU A 206 -4.06 1.45 -5.21
N GLY A 207 -4.48 1.48 -3.94
CA GLY A 207 -5.87 1.71 -3.52
C GLY A 207 -6.51 3.00 -4.03
N SER A 208 -5.71 4.01 -4.42
CA SER A 208 -6.19 5.30 -4.97
C SER A 208 -7.25 5.15 -6.06
N ILE A 209 -7.15 4.11 -6.90
CA ILE A 209 -8.06 3.92 -8.04
C ILE A 209 -9.53 3.77 -7.63
N PHE A 210 -9.78 3.30 -6.40
CA PHE A 210 -11.12 3.12 -5.83
C PHE A 210 -11.62 4.35 -5.06
N TYR A 211 -10.76 5.31 -4.73
CA TYR A 211 -11.19 6.61 -4.21
C TYR A 211 -11.80 7.45 -5.34
N GLU A 212 -12.83 8.23 -5.03
CA GLU A 212 -13.47 9.17 -5.97
C GLU A 212 -13.81 10.47 -5.21
N PRO A 213 -13.27 11.63 -5.64
CA PRO A 213 -13.58 12.92 -5.04
C PRO A 213 -15.08 13.20 -5.01
N GLY A 214 -15.57 13.71 -3.86
CA GLY A 214 -16.99 14.03 -3.66
C GLY A 214 -17.86 12.86 -3.16
N ILE A 215 -17.38 11.62 -3.18
CA ILE A 215 -18.06 10.52 -2.47
C ILE A 215 -17.83 10.66 -0.96
N LEU A 216 -18.90 10.88 -0.20
CA LEU A 216 -18.87 10.98 1.27
C LEU A 216 -18.67 9.62 1.94
N CYS A 217 -18.18 9.57 3.18
CA CYS A 217 -17.89 8.31 3.87
C CYS A 217 -19.12 7.41 4.05
N ASN A 218 -20.30 7.98 4.30
CA ASN A 218 -21.57 7.25 4.35
C ASN A 218 -22.07 6.77 2.98
N ALA A 219 -21.56 7.36 1.89
CA ALA A 219 -21.84 6.98 0.50
C ALA A 219 -20.78 6.05 -0.12
N SER A 220 -19.65 5.82 0.56
CA SER A 220 -18.55 4.96 0.07
C SER A 220 -18.98 3.51 -0.18
N GLY A 221 -19.92 2.99 0.62
CA GLY A 221 -20.48 1.64 0.49
C GLY A 221 -21.12 1.35 -0.88
N PRO A 222 -22.19 2.07 -1.29
CA PRO A 222 -22.79 1.89 -2.62
C PRO A 222 -21.81 2.13 -3.77
N TRP A 223 -20.91 3.12 -3.65
CA TRP A 223 -19.87 3.39 -4.66
C TRP A 223 -18.95 2.18 -4.90
N LEU A 224 -18.44 1.59 -3.81
CA LEU A 224 -17.61 0.39 -3.86
C LEU A 224 -18.40 -0.85 -4.31
N GLN A 225 -19.71 -0.92 -4.08
CA GLN A 225 -20.57 -1.99 -4.61
C GLN A 225 -20.76 -1.91 -6.12
N GLY A 226 -21.02 -0.72 -6.68
CA GLY A 226 -21.10 -0.52 -8.13
C GLY A 226 -19.78 -0.88 -8.81
N THR A 227 -18.67 -0.42 -8.22
CA THR A 227 -17.30 -0.76 -8.59
C THR A 227 -17.05 -2.28 -8.60
N LEU A 228 -17.32 -2.96 -7.48
CA LEU A 228 -17.05 -4.39 -7.32
C LEU A 228 -17.88 -5.25 -8.29
N ALA A 229 -19.12 -4.86 -8.57
CA ALA A 229 -19.99 -5.56 -9.52
C ALA A 229 -19.43 -5.60 -10.95
N VAL A 230 -18.73 -4.55 -11.39
CA VAL A 230 -18.02 -4.55 -12.68
C VAL A 230 -16.76 -5.40 -12.62
N LEU A 231 -15.97 -5.28 -11.55
CA LEU A 231 -14.71 -6.00 -11.38
C LEU A 231 -14.88 -7.52 -11.21
N GLN A 232 -16.05 -7.96 -10.74
CA GLN A 232 -16.42 -9.38 -10.66
C GLN A 232 -17.09 -9.90 -11.95
N SER A 233 -17.25 -9.06 -12.97
CA SER A 233 -17.81 -9.47 -14.27
C SER A 233 -16.87 -10.40 -15.03
N ARG A 234 -17.41 -11.23 -15.94
CA ARG A 234 -16.60 -12.13 -16.78
C ARG A 234 -15.54 -11.39 -17.61
N LYS A 235 -15.83 -10.16 -18.07
CA LYS A 235 -14.88 -9.34 -18.84
C LYS A 235 -13.71 -8.88 -17.99
N ALA A 236 -13.98 -8.30 -16.81
CA ALA A 236 -12.93 -7.86 -15.88
C ALA A 236 -12.14 -9.02 -15.24
N GLY A 237 -12.64 -10.27 -15.34
CA GLY A 237 -11.88 -11.47 -15.00
C GLY A 237 -10.73 -11.81 -15.96
N ASP A 238 -10.66 -11.16 -17.13
CA ASP A 238 -9.50 -11.22 -18.03
C ASP A 238 -8.39 -10.29 -17.49
N LEU A 239 -7.20 -10.84 -17.26
CA LEU A 239 -6.08 -10.09 -16.67
C LEU A 239 -5.53 -8.99 -17.58
N ASP A 240 -5.64 -9.15 -18.90
CA ASP A 240 -5.25 -8.13 -19.87
C ASP A 240 -6.21 -6.93 -19.78
N ILE A 241 -7.52 -7.19 -19.70
CA ILE A 241 -8.54 -6.13 -19.55
C ILE A 241 -8.41 -5.46 -18.17
N LEU A 242 -8.28 -6.24 -17.09
CA LEU A 242 -8.15 -5.72 -15.72
C LEU A 242 -6.95 -4.77 -15.57
N ALA A 243 -5.80 -5.15 -16.11
CA ALA A 243 -4.60 -4.32 -16.05
C ALA A 243 -4.71 -3.03 -16.88
N ARG A 244 -5.44 -3.06 -18.00
CA ARG A 244 -5.81 -1.84 -18.74
C ARG A 244 -6.77 -0.96 -17.94
N MET A 245 -7.83 -1.52 -17.37
CA MET A 245 -8.79 -0.75 -16.54
C MET A 245 -8.09 0.03 -15.41
N PHE A 246 -7.17 -0.62 -14.69
CA PHE A 246 -6.42 0.03 -13.60
C PHE A 246 -5.42 1.08 -14.14
N SER A 247 -4.81 0.82 -15.29
CA SER A 247 -3.90 1.77 -15.95
C SER A 247 -4.62 2.99 -16.53
N LEU A 248 -5.83 2.83 -17.08
CA LEU A 248 -6.67 3.94 -17.54
C LEU A 248 -7.13 4.81 -16.36
N ARG A 249 -7.46 4.18 -15.22
CA ARG A 249 -7.87 4.89 -14.00
C ARG A 249 -6.72 5.65 -13.33
N SER A 250 -5.47 5.16 -13.41
CA SER A 250 -4.30 5.82 -12.83
C SER A 250 -3.02 5.52 -13.63
N PRO A 251 -2.76 6.27 -14.72
CA PRO A 251 -1.66 5.96 -15.65
C PRO A 251 -0.27 5.99 -15.02
N HIS A 252 -0.01 6.92 -14.10
CA HIS A 252 1.29 7.04 -13.41
C HIS A 252 1.58 5.87 -12.44
N LEU A 253 0.54 5.12 -12.06
CA LEU A 253 0.66 3.88 -11.26
C LEU A 253 0.58 2.60 -12.12
N SER A 254 0.48 2.73 -13.44
CA SER A 254 0.28 1.61 -14.37
C SER A 254 1.33 0.51 -14.21
N PHE A 255 2.61 0.85 -14.04
CA PHE A 255 3.69 -0.12 -13.84
C PHE A 255 3.57 -0.91 -12.52
N LEU A 256 3.15 -0.26 -11.43
CA LEU A 256 2.89 -0.92 -10.15
C LEU A 256 1.67 -1.82 -10.24
N TRP A 257 0.61 -1.38 -10.92
CA TRP A 257 -0.58 -2.19 -11.13
C TRP A 257 -0.33 -3.42 -12.02
N LEU A 258 0.46 -3.27 -13.07
CA LEU A 258 0.96 -4.36 -13.90
C LEU A 258 1.72 -5.39 -13.05
N GLY A 259 2.70 -4.93 -12.26
CA GLY A 259 3.47 -5.78 -11.35
C GLY A 259 2.60 -6.49 -10.31
N ALA A 260 1.64 -5.78 -9.73
CA ALA A 260 0.68 -6.31 -8.76
C ALA A 260 -0.24 -7.38 -9.38
N ILE A 261 -0.68 -7.20 -10.62
CA ILE A 261 -1.51 -8.17 -11.33
C ILE A 261 -0.72 -9.42 -11.69
N ILE A 262 0.51 -9.26 -12.20
CA ILE A 262 1.46 -10.34 -12.49
C ILE A 262 1.79 -11.14 -11.23
N ALA A 263 2.04 -10.47 -10.10
CA ALA A 263 2.25 -11.13 -8.81
C ALA A 263 1.00 -11.87 -8.31
N GLY A 264 -0.20 -11.47 -8.75
CA GLY A 264 -1.48 -12.06 -8.35
C GLY A 264 -2.18 -11.36 -7.18
N LEU A 265 -1.72 -10.17 -6.77
CA LEU A 265 -2.27 -9.40 -5.65
C LEU A 265 -3.76 -9.06 -5.82
N HIS A 266 -4.20 -8.86 -7.05
CA HIS A 266 -5.61 -8.60 -7.41
C HIS A 266 -6.59 -9.61 -6.78
N ARG A 267 -6.16 -10.86 -6.60
CA ARG A 267 -6.98 -11.94 -6.03
C ARG A 267 -7.28 -11.77 -4.54
N GLY A 268 -6.50 -10.98 -3.82
CA GLY A 268 -6.73 -10.70 -2.41
C GLY A 268 -7.91 -9.76 -2.21
N PHE A 269 -7.85 -8.59 -2.85
CA PHE A 269 -8.77 -7.49 -2.60
C PHE A 269 -10.05 -7.51 -3.44
N LEU A 270 -10.05 -8.10 -4.65
CA LEU A 270 -11.27 -8.20 -5.48
C LEU A 270 -12.32 -9.20 -4.98
N LYS A 271 -12.05 -9.91 -3.88
CA LYS A 271 -12.99 -10.88 -3.27
C LYS A 271 -14.16 -10.23 -2.56
N SER A 272 -14.01 -9.03 -2.01
CA SER A 272 -15.04 -8.39 -1.17
C SER A 272 -14.89 -6.87 -1.09
N LEU A 273 -15.95 -6.20 -0.64
CA LEU A 273 -15.92 -4.75 -0.35
C LEU A 273 -14.88 -4.38 0.70
N GLY A 274 -14.69 -5.23 1.71
CA GLY A 274 -13.64 -5.05 2.72
C GLY A 274 -12.24 -5.19 2.13
N GLY A 275 -12.07 -5.98 1.07
CA GLY A 275 -10.83 -6.06 0.29
C GLY A 275 -10.54 -4.75 -0.44
N LEU A 276 -11.52 -4.19 -1.16
CA LEU A 276 -11.38 -2.88 -1.82
C LEU A 276 -11.07 -1.77 -0.80
N LEU A 277 -11.91 -1.62 0.23
CA LEU A 277 -11.73 -0.59 1.25
C LEU A 277 -10.41 -0.76 2.05
N GLY A 278 -9.95 -2.00 2.23
CA GLY A 278 -8.68 -2.32 2.90
C GLY A 278 -7.42 -1.96 2.12
N LEU A 279 -7.51 -1.67 0.81
CA LEU A 279 -6.44 -1.03 0.05
C LEU A 279 -6.42 0.49 0.24
N ASN A 280 -7.59 1.11 0.36
CA ASN A 280 -7.77 2.57 0.44
C ASN A 280 -7.31 3.21 1.76
N ARG A 281 -6.38 2.59 2.49
CA ARG A 281 -5.80 3.21 3.69
C ARG A 281 -4.96 4.41 3.30
N ILE A 282 -4.96 5.47 4.11
CA ILE A 282 -4.20 6.70 3.81
C ILE A 282 -2.73 6.55 4.24
N ASP A 283 -1.80 6.70 3.29
CA ASP A 283 -0.39 7.03 3.52
C ASP A 283 -0.12 8.40 2.85
N LEU A 284 0.03 9.46 3.66
CA LEU A 284 0.20 10.81 3.13
C LEU A 284 1.59 11.03 2.52
N HIS A 285 2.62 10.34 3.02
CA HIS A 285 3.98 10.43 2.52
C HIS A 285 4.05 9.90 1.09
N GLU A 286 3.57 8.67 0.89
CA GLU A 286 3.59 8.03 -0.42
C GLU A 286 2.67 8.74 -1.42
N ALA A 287 1.52 9.25 -0.94
CA ALA A 287 0.65 10.12 -1.74
C ALA A 287 1.39 11.36 -2.27
N ALA A 288 2.11 12.06 -1.40
CA ALA A 288 2.85 13.27 -1.77
C ALA A 288 4.04 12.97 -2.68
N TRP A 289 4.78 11.89 -2.44
CA TRP A 289 5.96 11.49 -3.20
C TRP A 289 5.63 11.02 -4.62
N THR A 290 4.51 10.31 -4.78
CA THR A 290 4.05 9.83 -6.09
C THR A 290 3.14 10.82 -6.83
N GLY A 291 2.72 11.91 -6.18
CA GLY A 291 1.75 12.85 -6.73
C GLY A 291 0.33 12.29 -6.81
N THR A 292 0.02 11.27 -6.01
CA THR A 292 -1.27 10.57 -6.03
C THR A 292 -2.25 11.18 -5.05
N VAL A 293 -3.46 11.51 -5.51
CA VAL A 293 -4.56 11.93 -4.63
C VAL A 293 -5.23 10.69 -4.05
N LEU A 294 -5.09 10.49 -2.74
CA LEU A 294 -5.69 9.37 -2.02
C LEU A 294 -6.93 9.75 -1.24
N SER A 295 -7.01 10.99 -0.73
CA SER A 295 -8.01 11.36 0.26
C SER A 295 -8.35 12.85 0.28
N PHE A 296 -9.46 13.17 0.96
CA PHE A 296 -9.90 14.56 1.15
C PHE A 296 -8.92 15.44 1.93
N VAL A 297 -8.04 14.85 2.76
CA VAL A 297 -7.06 15.60 3.59
C VAL A 297 -6.02 16.32 2.73
N GLN A 298 -5.80 15.84 1.50
CA GLN A 298 -4.94 16.48 0.51
C GLN A 298 -5.63 17.64 -0.24
N ASN A 299 -6.95 17.79 -0.12
CA ASN A 299 -7.66 18.88 -0.78
C ASN A 299 -7.32 20.21 -0.09
N PRO A 300 -7.07 21.29 -0.84
CA PRO A 300 -6.92 22.62 -0.26
C PRO A 300 -8.24 23.08 0.34
N VAL A 301 -8.17 23.73 1.50
CA VAL A 301 -9.36 24.33 2.14
C VAL A 301 -9.68 25.64 1.41
N PRO A 302 -10.91 25.79 0.86
CA PRO A 302 -11.30 27.02 0.19
C PRO A 302 -11.44 28.16 1.19
N GLN A 303 -11.06 29.37 0.77
CA GLN A 303 -11.27 30.58 1.55
C GLN A 303 -12.78 30.76 1.79
N GLN A 304 -13.17 30.89 3.06
CA GLN A 304 -14.56 31.09 3.43
C GLN A 304 -15.00 32.54 3.15
N GLN A 305 -16.29 32.74 2.86
CA GLN A 305 -16.85 34.07 2.70
C GLN A 305 -16.94 34.77 4.07
N GLU A 306 -16.77 36.09 4.12
CA GLU A 306 -16.84 36.92 5.35
C GLU A 306 -18.15 36.78 6.16
N ARG A 307 -19.19 36.16 5.58
CA ARG A 307 -20.51 35.92 6.19
C ARG A 307 -20.89 34.45 6.29
N ALA A 308 -19.94 33.52 6.11
CA ALA A 308 -20.18 32.11 6.36
C ALA A 308 -20.62 31.91 7.83
N THR A 309 -21.65 31.12 8.06
CA THR A 309 -22.12 30.73 9.41
C THR A 309 -21.70 29.32 9.80
N SER A 310 -21.22 28.55 8.82
CA SER A 310 -20.76 27.18 8.96
C SER A 310 -19.70 26.87 7.89
N ILE A 311 -18.90 25.84 8.14
CA ILE A 311 -17.97 25.25 7.17
C ILE A 311 -18.33 23.79 6.92
N SER A 312 -17.87 23.18 5.83
CA SER A 312 -18.06 21.74 5.64
C SER A 312 -17.24 20.96 6.67
N ARG A 313 -17.70 19.76 7.07
CA ARG A 313 -16.92 18.90 7.98
C ARG A 313 -15.62 18.42 7.34
N GLN A 314 -15.56 18.35 6.01
CA GLN A 314 -14.31 18.12 5.30
C GLN A 314 -13.29 19.23 5.62
N ASP A 315 -13.70 20.49 5.48
CA ASP A 315 -12.84 21.65 5.71
C ASP A 315 -12.46 21.80 7.18
N GLU A 316 -13.39 21.52 8.10
CA GLU A 316 -13.14 21.44 9.55
C GLU A 316 -12.05 20.42 9.86
N PHE A 317 -12.16 19.19 9.35
CA PHE A 317 -11.20 18.12 9.60
C PHE A 317 -9.83 18.44 8.98
N THR A 318 -9.79 18.94 7.75
CA THR A 318 -8.54 19.34 7.10
C THR A 318 -7.89 20.50 7.86
N LEU A 319 -8.64 21.53 8.26
CA LEU A 319 -8.11 22.60 9.11
C LEU A 319 -7.60 22.06 10.45
N ALA A 320 -8.37 21.25 11.18
CA ALA A 320 -7.95 20.67 12.46
C ALA A 320 -6.64 19.87 12.34
N PHE A 321 -6.49 19.08 11.28
CA PHE A 321 -5.24 18.37 10.98
C PHE A 321 -4.07 19.34 10.69
N LEU A 322 -4.32 20.43 9.95
CA LEU A 322 -3.30 21.41 9.59
C LEU A 322 -2.92 22.36 10.74
N THR A 323 -3.84 22.68 11.65
CA THR A 323 -3.63 23.61 12.76
C THR A 323 -3.04 22.94 14.00
N GLN A 324 -3.47 21.72 14.33
CA GLN A 324 -3.10 21.02 15.57
C GLN A 324 -2.21 19.79 15.32
N GLY A 325 -2.10 19.34 14.07
CA GLY A 325 -1.11 18.37 13.60
C GLY A 325 -1.08 17.04 14.37
N ILE A 326 0.10 16.42 14.34
CA ILE A 326 0.43 15.18 15.07
C ILE A 326 0.29 15.38 16.59
N SER A 327 0.50 16.60 17.09
CA SER A 327 0.46 16.92 18.53
C SER A 327 -0.88 16.66 19.22
N ARG A 328 -2.01 16.66 18.48
CA ARG A 328 -3.33 16.32 19.04
C ARG A 328 -3.99 15.12 18.36
N TYR A 329 -3.81 14.95 17.05
CA TYR A 329 -4.51 13.91 16.29
C TYR A 329 -3.63 12.70 15.95
N GLY A 330 -2.30 12.82 16.03
CA GLY A 330 -1.32 11.78 15.71
C GLY A 330 -1.23 11.47 14.20
N PHE A 331 -2.35 11.08 13.60
CA PHE A 331 -2.46 10.49 12.27
C PHE A 331 -3.67 11.06 11.51
N PRO A 332 -3.66 11.01 10.17
CA PRO A 332 -4.88 11.25 9.38
C PRO A 332 -5.93 10.15 9.66
N PRO A 333 -7.19 10.35 9.23
CA PRO A 333 -8.19 9.29 9.18
C PRO A 333 -7.67 8.03 8.46
N ILE A 334 -8.16 6.85 8.83
CA ILE A 334 -7.73 5.60 8.20
C ILE A 334 -8.20 5.51 6.74
N TYR A 335 -9.37 6.09 6.42
CA TYR A 335 -10.06 5.94 5.14
C TYR A 335 -10.30 7.30 4.46
N PRO A 336 -10.39 7.35 3.11
CA PRO A 336 -10.13 8.57 2.35
C PRO A 336 -11.35 9.46 2.11
N TYR A 337 -12.53 8.97 2.47
CA TYR A 337 -13.81 9.61 2.14
C TYR A 337 -14.19 10.64 3.22
N PRO A 338 -14.57 11.88 2.83
CA PRO A 338 -14.88 12.96 3.77
C PRO A 338 -16.17 12.71 4.57
N PRO A 339 -16.26 13.26 5.80
CA PRO A 339 -17.48 13.21 6.61
C PRO A 339 -18.61 14.07 6.00
N PRO A 340 -19.89 13.62 6.08
CA PRO A 340 -21.03 14.38 5.56
C PRO A 340 -21.36 15.62 6.43
N GLY A 341 -21.88 16.66 5.77
CA GLY A 341 -22.49 17.83 6.42
C GLY A 341 -21.52 18.95 6.80
N SER A 342 -21.96 19.80 7.74
CA SER A 342 -21.29 21.05 8.13
C SER A 342 -21.33 21.27 9.64
N THR A 343 -20.40 22.09 10.15
CA THR A 343 -20.32 22.51 11.56
C THR A 343 -20.42 24.04 11.62
N THR A 344 -21.13 24.59 12.61
CA THR A 344 -21.28 26.06 12.73
C THR A 344 -19.98 26.68 13.21
N ILE A 345 -19.68 27.92 12.81
CA ILE A 345 -18.41 28.57 13.19
C ILE A 345 -18.27 28.74 14.71
N ASP A 346 -19.38 28.82 15.44
CA ASP A 346 -19.36 28.94 16.90
C ASP A 346 -19.02 27.63 17.63
N ASP A 347 -19.27 26.48 16.99
CA ASP A 347 -18.99 25.15 17.56
C ASP A 347 -17.56 24.64 17.27
N LEU A 348 -16.83 25.30 16.37
CA LEU A 348 -15.46 24.91 15.97
C LEU A 348 -14.43 25.16 17.09
N ASP A 349 -13.37 24.35 17.12
CA ASP A 349 -12.17 24.61 17.94
C ASP A 349 -11.54 25.98 17.59
N LEU A 350 -10.97 26.67 18.59
CA LEU A 350 -10.51 28.06 18.44
C LEU A 350 -9.47 28.21 17.33
N ASP A 351 -8.53 27.27 17.20
CA ASP A 351 -7.51 27.32 16.13
C ASP A 351 -8.18 27.20 14.76
N VAL A 352 -9.12 26.27 14.60
CA VAL A 352 -9.88 26.10 13.35
C VAL A 352 -10.64 27.38 13.01
N ARG A 353 -11.27 28.05 14.00
CA ARG A 353 -11.98 29.33 13.84
C ARG A 353 -11.10 30.48 13.37
N LEU A 354 -9.83 30.53 13.80
CA LEU A 354 -8.88 31.53 13.33
C LEU A 354 -8.58 31.32 11.84
N HIS A 355 -8.46 30.06 11.41
CA HIS A 355 -8.11 29.72 10.03
C HIS A 355 -9.30 29.68 9.05
N THR A 356 -10.55 29.61 9.49
CA THR A 356 -11.70 29.84 8.59
C THR A 356 -11.75 31.28 8.06
N ALA A 357 -11.32 32.25 8.88
CA ALA A 357 -11.26 33.67 8.52
C ALA A 357 -9.91 34.11 7.90
N CYS A 358 -8.94 33.20 7.78
CA CYS A 358 -7.61 33.52 7.27
C CYS A 358 -7.66 33.76 5.74
N PRO A 359 -7.03 34.83 5.22
CA PRO A 359 -7.00 35.15 3.79
C PRO A 359 -5.99 34.31 2.97
N GLY A 360 -5.16 33.50 3.64
CA GLY A 360 -4.26 32.54 2.98
C GLY A 360 -4.99 31.23 2.64
N GLY A 361 -4.53 30.53 1.61
CA GLY A 361 -5.05 29.20 1.28
C GLY A 361 -4.38 28.13 2.14
N HIS A 362 -5.16 27.24 2.76
CA HIS A 362 -4.64 26.12 3.55
C HIS A 362 -4.63 24.84 2.73
N GLY A 363 -3.67 23.96 2.98
CA GLY A 363 -3.56 22.68 2.29
C GLY A 363 -2.26 21.97 2.66
N LEU A 364 -2.27 20.65 2.60
CA LEU A 364 -1.12 19.85 2.99
C LEU A 364 -0.08 19.78 1.87
N LYS A 365 1.11 20.39 2.07
CA LYS A 365 2.22 20.28 1.13
C LYS A 365 3.46 19.64 1.78
N PHE A 366 3.93 18.53 1.22
CA PHE A 366 5.24 17.97 1.56
C PHE A 366 6.37 18.93 1.14
N SER A 367 7.38 19.11 2.01
CA SER A 367 8.52 20.00 1.74
C SER A 367 9.85 19.27 1.63
N LYS A 368 10.14 18.32 2.53
CA LYS A 368 11.40 17.56 2.56
C LYS A 368 11.28 16.36 3.51
N ILE A 369 12.18 15.40 3.39
CA ILE A 369 12.42 14.36 4.38
C ILE A 369 13.90 14.35 4.76
N THR A 370 14.17 14.17 6.05
CA THR A 370 15.52 14.10 6.62
C THR A 370 15.67 12.75 7.32
N TRP A 371 16.48 11.86 6.75
CA TRP A 371 16.82 10.59 7.39
C TRP A 371 17.65 10.83 8.66
N ILE A 372 17.28 10.18 9.75
CA ILE A 372 17.89 10.37 11.07
C ILE A 372 18.87 9.20 11.30
N ARG A 373 20.12 9.51 11.66
CA ARG A 373 21.02 8.48 12.17
C ARG A 373 20.64 8.10 13.60
N PRO A 374 20.63 6.81 13.96
CA PRO A 374 20.48 6.38 15.34
C PRO A 374 21.53 7.07 16.21
N ARG A 375 21.10 7.61 17.36
CA ARG A 375 22.06 8.00 18.41
C ARG A 375 22.34 6.75 19.23
N PRO A 376 23.60 6.40 19.50
CA PRO A 376 23.90 5.28 20.38
C PRO A 376 23.42 5.60 21.79
N THR A 377 22.28 5.01 22.18
CA THR A 377 21.83 4.99 23.57
C THR A 377 22.67 3.97 24.32
N SER A 378 23.40 4.43 25.35
CA SER A 378 24.21 3.56 26.20
C SER A 378 23.33 2.69 27.10
N SER A 379 22.86 1.55 26.59
CA SER A 379 22.15 0.52 27.33
C SER A 379 23.12 -0.54 27.87
N SER A 380 22.99 -0.88 29.15
CA SER A 380 23.88 -1.85 29.82
C SER A 380 23.58 -3.28 29.36
N MET A 381 24.62 -4.05 29.05
CA MET A 381 24.48 -5.48 28.75
C MET A 381 23.88 -6.25 29.92
N THR A 382 23.06 -7.26 29.62
CA THR A 382 22.71 -8.35 30.55
C THR A 382 22.87 -9.70 29.84
N THR A 383 23.36 -10.71 30.56
CA THR A 383 23.75 -12.03 30.04
C THR A 383 22.57 -12.97 29.73
N VAL A 384 22.75 -13.83 28.72
CA VAL A 384 21.77 -14.81 28.22
C VAL A 384 21.92 -16.17 28.91
N ILE A 385 20.80 -16.84 29.20
CA ILE A 385 20.71 -18.26 29.60
C ILE A 385 19.91 -19.01 28.51
N PRO A 386 20.33 -20.20 28.05
CA PRO A 386 19.63 -20.93 26.98
C PRO A 386 18.41 -21.71 27.51
N VAL A 387 17.37 -21.81 26.68
CA VAL A 387 16.08 -22.48 26.97
C VAL A 387 15.85 -23.62 25.98
N ASP A 388 15.20 -24.70 26.43
CA ASP A 388 14.81 -25.87 25.63
C ASP A 388 13.34 -25.73 25.16
N TYR A 389 13.09 -26.01 23.89
CA TYR A 389 11.81 -25.79 23.19
C TYR A 389 11.07 -27.08 22.83
N THR A 390 11.49 -28.23 23.36
CA THR A 390 10.98 -29.57 22.98
C THR A 390 9.51 -29.87 23.33
N GLN A 391 8.76 -28.95 23.95
CA GLN A 391 7.32 -29.10 24.27
C GLN A 391 6.43 -27.93 23.83
N LEU A 392 6.85 -27.13 22.85
CA LEU A 392 6.01 -26.09 22.23
C LEU A 392 5.11 -26.71 21.14
N ASP A 393 3.78 -26.58 21.26
CA ASP A 393 2.80 -27.02 20.26
C ASP A 393 1.84 -25.85 19.91
N PRO A 394 2.08 -25.10 18.80
CA PRO A 394 1.36 -23.86 18.49
C PRO A 394 0.01 -24.01 17.74
N ASP A 395 -0.47 -25.22 17.47
CA ASP A 395 -1.38 -25.47 16.33
C ASP A 395 -2.92 -25.35 16.61
N ARG A 396 -3.37 -24.80 17.75
CA ARG A 396 -4.82 -24.68 18.07
C ARG A 396 -5.19 -23.46 18.92
N ASP A 397 -5.35 -22.28 18.31
CA ASP A 397 -5.80 -21.05 18.98
C ASP A 397 -6.14 -19.92 17.93
N ILE A 398 -7.36 -19.30 17.92
CA ILE A 398 -7.89 -18.23 16.97
C ILE A 398 -8.99 -17.13 17.42
N SER A 399 -9.18 -16.75 18.69
CA SER A 399 -10.24 -15.86 19.29
C SER A 399 -9.78 -14.60 20.08
N GLU A 400 -8.59 -14.57 20.68
CA GLU A 400 -7.87 -13.41 21.28
C GLU A 400 -7.80 -12.23 20.29
N ILE A 401 -7.45 -12.53 19.04
CA ILE A 401 -7.12 -11.55 17.99
C ILE A 401 -8.24 -10.52 17.74
N SER A 402 -9.51 -10.92 17.91
CA SER A 402 -10.67 -10.03 17.74
C SER A 402 -10.96 -9.18 18.98
N THR A 403 -10.71 -9.73 20.17
CA THR A 403 -11.09 -9.14 21.46
C THR A 403 -10.11 -8.03 21.88
N ARG A 404 -8.81 -8.25 21.67
CA ARG A 404 -7.73 -7.28 21.93
C ARG A 404 -7.82 -6.01 21.08
N ASN A 405 -8.26 -6.15 19.83
CA ASN A 405 -8.33 -5.05 18.85
C ASN A 405 -9.41 -4.01 19.21
N ILE A 406 -10.55 -4.46 19.75
CA ILE A 406 -11.68 -3.61 20.15
C ILE A 406 -11.39 -2.79 21.43
N PHE A 407 -10.60 -3.33 22.36
CA PHE A 407 -10.33 -2.68 23.65
C PHE A 407 -9.15 -1.70 23.64
N MET A 408 -8.12 -1.91 22.82
CA MET A 408 -6.99 -0.96 22.74
C MET A 408 -7.38 0.36 22.05
N TRP A 409 -8.22 0.33 21.02
CA TRP A 409 -8.50 1.49 20.17
C TRP A 409 -9.29 2.63 20.85
N MET A 410 -9.99 2.36 21.96
CA MET A 410 -10.82 3.34 22.68
C MET A 410 -10.23 3.89 23.99
N ARG A 411 -9.09 3.38 24.48
CA ARG A 411 -8.63 3.65 25.86
C ARG A 411 -7.22 4.25 25.99
N GLU A 412 -6.50 4.43 24.89
CA GLU A 412 -5.11 4.89 24.91
C GLU A 412 -4.97 6.40 25.18
N MET A 413 -5.97 7.21 24.83
CA MET A 413 -5.98 8.68 25.04
C MET A 413 -6.43 9.12 26.45
N ASP A 414 -7.40 8.42 27.06
CA ASP A 414 -7.99 8.80 28.37
C ASP A 414 -7.59 7.86 29.53
N GLY A 415 -7.00 6.70 29.24
CA GLY A 415 -6.67 5.66 30.20
C GLY A 415 -7.87 4.82 30.69
N PHE A 416 -7.58 3.81 31.51
CA PHE A 416 -8.59 2.98 32.17
C PHE A 416 -8.92 3.54 33.56
N PRO A 417 -10.20 3.71 33.95
CA PRO A 417 -10.55 4.10 35.31
C PRO A 417 -10.24 2.98 36.32
N ILE A 418 -10.01 3.36 37.58
CA ILE A 418 -9.43 2.48 38.62
C ILE A 418 -10.25 1.20 38.87
N ASN A 419 -11.56 1.23 38.65
CA ASN A 419 -12.48 0.10 38.80
C ASN A 419 -12.40 -0.94 37.66
N GLU A 420 -11.60 -0.71 36.62
CA GLU A 420 -11.48 -1.59 35.44
C GLU A 420 -10.08 -2.21 35.28
N ARG A 421 -9.21 -2.08 36.29
CA ARG A 421 -7.84 -2.62 36.28
C ARG A 421 -7.75 -4.15 36.14
N GLU A 422 -8.80 -4.86 36.55
CA GLU A 422 -8.88 -6.33 36.48
C GLU A 422 -9.15 -6.82 35.04
N ILE A 423 -9.65 -5.96 34.14
CA ILE A 423 -9.91 -6.31 32.73
C ILE A 423 -8.59 -6.53 31.96
N TYR A 424 -7.54 -5.75 32.29
CA TYR A 424 -6.19 -5.96 31.72
C TYR A 424 -5.55 -7.30 32.13
N GLN A 425 -6.09 -7.97 33.16
CA GLN A 425 -5.52 -9.19 33.74
C GLN A 425 -6.17 -10.48 33.19
N HIS A 426 -7.06 -10.37 32.19
CA HIS A 426 -7.75 -11.52 31.59
C HIS A 426 -6.97 -12.13 30.42
N GLU A 427 -6.96 -13.46 30.36
CA GLU A 427 -6.32 -14.31 29.35
C GLU A 427 -6.87 -14.19 27.92
N TRP A 428 -7.61 -13.12 27.58
CA TRP A 428 -8.06 -12.82 26.19
C TRP A 428 -7.65 -11.42 25.71
N PHE A 429 -7.07 -10.61 26.60
CA PHE A 429 -6.32 -9.40 26.22
C PHE A 429 -4.81 -9.66 26.16
N GLY A 430 -4.39 -10.83 26.68
CA GLY A 430 -3.33 -11.66 26.10
C GLY A 430 -3.70 -13.14 26.22
N ASP A 431 -3.70 -13.83 25.07
CA ASP A 431 -3.52 -15.26 24.81
C ASP A 431 -4.49 -16.30 25.45
N ASP A 432 -5.65 -16.52 24.80
CA ASP A 432 -6.37 -17.82 24.69
C ASP A 432 -7.41 -17.68 23.56
N ASP A 433 -7.30 -18.49 22.53
CA ASP A 433 -7.73 -18.12 21.19
C ASP A 433 -8.62 -19.30 20.62
N SER A 434 -8.62 -20.54 21.11
CA SER A 434 -9.34 -21.69 20.48
C SER A 434 -10.85 -21.79 20.76
N ASP A 435 -11.72 -22.40 19.93
CA ASP A 435 -11.80 -22.70 18.48
C ASP A 435 -13.27 -23.21 18.22
N ASP A 436 -13.51 -23.98 17.14
CA ASP A 436 -14.65 -24.90 16.89
C ASP A 436 -15.98 -24.31 16.35
N ASP A 437 -16.70 -24.95 15.39
CA ASP A 437 -16.33 -26.00 14.43
C ASP A 437 -17.47 -26.19 13.39
N GLU A 438 -17.17 -26.29 12.09
CA GLU A 438 -18.01 -27.09 11.18
C GLU A 438 -17.17 -28.14 10.43
N ARG A 439 -16.56 -29.01 11.23
CA ARG A 439 -16.42 -30.46 11.02
C ARG A 439 -16.00 -30.89 9.62
N ASN A 440 -14.73 -31.25 9.51
CA ASN A 440 -14.37 -32.52 8.87
C ASN A 440 -13.50 -33.34 9.82
N ARG A 441 -14.12 -34.28 10.55
CA ARG A 441 -13.38 -35.23 11.40
C ARG A 441 -12.66 -36.26 10.52
N PRO A 442 -11.38 -36.56 10.81
CA PRO A 442 -10.71 -37.72 10.23
C PRO A 442 -11.00 -38.97 11.07
N GLU A 443 -11.81 -39.89 10.56
CA GLU A 443 -11.64 -41.32 10.87
C GLU A 443 -10.88 -41.94 9.70
N GLY A 444 -9.81 -42.67 10.02
CA GLY A 444 -8.75 -42.95 9.06
C GLY A 444 -9.03 -44.10 8.10
N ASP A 445 -8.40 -44.01 6.93
CA ASP A 445 -7.79 -45.20 6.31
C ASP A 445 -6.37 -44.85 5.84
N VAL A 446 -5.49 -45.86 5.84
CA VAL A 446 -4.05 -45.69 5.69
C VAL A 446 -3.67 -45.56 4.21
N GLY A 447 -3.64 -44.31 3.72
CA GLY A 447 -3.30 -43.98 2.33
C GLY A 447 -2.04 -43.14 2.19
N SER A 448 -0.89 -43.78 1.93
CA SER A 448 0.34 -43.08 1.55
C SER A 448 0.14 -42.27 0.27
N SER A 449 0.46 -40.97 0.30
CA SER A 449 0.56 -40.14 -0.90
C SER A 449 1.75 -39.18 -0.84
N MET A 450 2.92 -39.69 -1.24
CA MET A 450 3.95 -38.82 -1.78
C MET A 450 3.40 -38.10 -3.02
N GLY A 451 3.35 -36.77 -2.96
CA GLY A 451 3.25 -35.90 -4.14
C GLY A 451 1.89 -35.22 -4.38
N CYS A 452 1.78 -33.96 -3.95
CA CYS A 452 0.90 -32.96 -4.59
C CYS A 452 1.42 -31.52 -4.35
N ASN A 453 2.05 -30.96 -5.38
CA ASN A 453 2.17 -29.54 -5.74
C ASN A 453 1.91 -28.46 -4.65
N LEU A 454 2.93 -28.10 -3.85
CA LEU A 454 2.90 -26.85 -3.08
C LEU A 454 3.54 -25.70 -3.89
N ALA A 455 2.73 -25.02 -4.71
CA ALA A 455 3.16 -23.83 -5.43
C ALA A 455 3.01 -22.58 -4.55
N VAL A 456 4.09 -22.18 -3.88
CA VAL A 456 4.16 -20.87 -3.20
C VAL A 456 4.16 -19.78 -4.26
N THR A 457 2.98 -19.21 -4.51
CA THR A 457 2.81 -18.11 -5.47
C THR A 457 3.37 -16.81 -4.89
N VAL A 458 4.10 -16.05 -5.71
CA VAL A 458 4.71 -14.77 -5.32
C VAL A 458 3.69 -13.83 -4.68
N GLY A 459 2.45 -13.76 -5.19
CA GLY A 459 1.38 -12.96 -4.60
C GLY A 459 0.98 -13.34 -3.17
N GLY A 460 1.16 -14.60 -2.75
CA GLY A 460 0.99 -14.99 -1.35
C GLY A 460 2.07 -14.39 -0.44
N TRP A 461 3.32 -14.38 -0.90
CA TRP A 461 4.43 -13.73 -0.21
C TRP A 461 4.28 -12.20 -0.20
N VAL A 462 4.03 -11.56 -1.36
CA VAL A 462 3.84 -10.10 -1.42
C VAL A 462 2.63 -9.68 -0.58
N SER A 463 1.53 -10.45 -0.61
CA SER A 463 0.39 -10.21 0.30
C SER A 463 0.77 -10.36 1.77
N GLY A 464 1.69 -11.28 2.13
CA GLY A 464 2.20 -11.42 3.49
C GLY A 464 3.02 -10.19 3.93
N VAL A 465 3.93 -9.72 3.08
CA VAL A 465 4.72 -8.50 3.34
C VAL A 465 3.83 -7.26 3.42
N MET A 466 2.77 -7.17 2.60
CA MET A 466 1.73 -6.11 2.63
C MET A 466 0.70 -6.23 3.77
N VAL A 467 0.82 -7.25 4.62
CA VAL A 467 -0.04 -7.50 5.80
C VAL A 467 0.77 -7.47 7.10
N ALA A 468 2.08 -7.74 7.05
CA ALA A 468 3.00 -7.53 8.17
C ALA A 468 2.94 -6.07 8.66
N ARG A 469 2.73 -5.87 9.97
CA ARG A 469 2.63 -4.55 10.57
C ARG A 469 3.98 -3.83 10.49
N CYS A 470 4.06 -2.82 9.63
CA CYS A 470 4.89 -1.65 9.91
C CYS A 470 3.89 -0.55 10.24
N ASN A 471 3.79 -0.20 11.52
CA ASN A 471 3.15 1.05 11.87
C ASN A 471 4.12 2.14 11.39
N SER A 472 3.77 2.84 10.32
CA SER A 472 4.31 4.17 10.04
C SER A 472 3.80 5.10 11.15
N LEU A 473 4.56 5.13 12.26
CA LEU A 473 4.35 5.99 13.42
C LEU A 473 4.74 7.45 13.11
#